data_AF-A0A0U1KZN6-F1
#
_entry.id   AF-A0A0U1KZN6-F1
#
_cell.length_a   1.000
_cell.length_b   1.000
_cell.length_c   1.000
_cell.angle_alpha   90.00
_cell.angle_beta   90.00
_cell.angle_gamma   90.00
#
_symmetry.space_group_name_H-M   'P 1'
#
loop_
_entity.id
_entity.type
_entity.pdbx_description
1 polymer ?
#
loop_
_entity_poly.entity_id
_entity_poly.type
_entity_poly.pdbx_seq_one_letter_code
_entity_poly.pdbx_strand_id
1 'polypeptide(L)'
;MFYELKITVLLKKSTHHLQMLAPIGNWISQAQLIDPLLKQTHYDKTYKHFVFSNLYPTEKDGIYQQGRVYVLTIRSSVEDTLTRIHQCLKKCRESDYFQLVACEQRTRQLGHITELLTITPAIVTIDQRPWVPEDNIELLIKRLHVNAEKKFKSLYPDSQVLEGQPFIQGITIENRKPLAIAYKGRKLLGNKLHLFIHEDEYSQKLANVVMGSGLAEKGSILGAGFCLAKYLK
;
A
#
# COMPACT_ATOMS: atom_id res chain seq x y z
N MET A 1 -5.23 14.25 -3.48
CA MET A 1 -6.33 13.44 -4.05
C MET A 1 -5.80 12.05 -4.41
N PHE A 2 -6.61 11.01 -4.25
CA PHE A 2 -6.34 9.66 -4.75
C PHE A 2 -7.65 8.97 -5.12
N TYR A 3 -7.54 7.82 -5.79
CA TYR A 3 -8.68 7.01 -6.21
C TYR A 3 -8.74 5.74 -5.36
N GLU A 4 -9.94 5.33 -4.97
CA GLU A 4 -10.18 4.21 -4.06
C GLU A 4 -11.17 3.23 -4.70
N LEU A 5 -10.82 1.95 -4.68
CA LEU A 5 -11.66 0.83 -5.10
C LEU A 5 -11.89 -0.07 -3.89
N LYS A 6 -13.12 -0.09 -3.38
CA LYS A 6 -13.55 -1.05 -2.37
C LYS A 6 -14.03 -2.32 -3.05
N ILE A 7 -13.53 -3.45 -2.58
CA ILE A 7 -13.80 -4.77 -3.17
C ILE A 7 -14.36 -5.66 -2.06
N THR A 8 -15.53 -6.22 -2.32
CA THR A 8 -16.17 -7.23 -1.47
C THR A 8 -15.89 -8.60 -2.07
N VAL A 9 -15.33 -9.50 -1.27
CA VAL A 9 -14.95 -10.85 -1.68
C VAL A 9 -15.52 -11.90 -0.74
N LEU A 10 -15.94 -13.03 -1.29
CA LEU A 10 -16.13 -14.26 -0.53
C LEU A 10 -14.79 -14.98 -0.43
N LEU A 11 -14.37 -15.33 0.78
CA LEU A 11 -13.12 -16.06 1.01
C LEU A 11 -13.32 -17.57 0.83
N LYS A 12 -12.48 -18.20 0.02
CA LYS A 12 -12.55 -19.63 -0.33
C LYS A 12 -11.62 -20.51 0.49
N LYS A 13 -10.64 -19.93 1.19
CA LYS A 13 -9.66 -20.66 2.02
C LYS A 13 -9.35 -19.88 3.30
N SER A 14 -9.52 -20.52 4.46
CA SER A 14 -9.15 -19.91 5.73
C SER A 14 -7.65 -19.64 5.78
N THR A 15 -7.24 -18.46 6.22
CA THR A 15 -5.83 -18.02 6.14
C THR A 15 -5.52 -17.02 7.24
N HIS A 16 -4.36 -17.17 7.88
CA HIS A 16 -3.89 -16.23 8.88
C HIS A 16 -3.62 -14.84 8.27
N HIS A 17 -3.95 -13.77 8.98
CA HIS A 17 -3.91 -12.41 8.45
C HIS A 17 -2.53 -11.97 7.93
N LEU A 18 -1.43 -12.44 8.54
CA LEU A 18 -0.06 -12.18 8.08
C LEU A 18 0.29 -12.86 6.75
N GLN A 19 -0.48 -13.87 6.35
CA GLN A 19 -0.26 -14.62 5.11
C GLN A 19 -1.17 -14.16 3.98
N MET A 20 -2.21 -13.35 4.26
CA MET A 20 -3.27 -13.01 3.30
C MET A 20 -2.86 -11.96 2.25
N LEU A 21 -1.87 -11.12 2.54
CA LEU A 21 -1.43 -10.07 1.61
C LEU A 21 -0.85 -10.63 0.30
N ALA A 22 -0.13 -11.75 0.36
CA ALA A 22 0.45 -12.39 -0.83
C ALA A 22 -0.63 -13.00 -1.75
N PRO A 23 -1.61 -13.79 -1.26
CA PRO A 23 -2.78 -14.19 -2.03
C PRO A 23 -3.51 -13.01 -2.70
N ILE A 24 -3.77 -11.90 -1.98
CA ILE A 24 -4.41 -10.71 -2.55
C ILE A 24 -3.56 -10.14 -3.69
N GLY A 25 -2.27 -9.92 -3.45
CA GLY A 25 -1.35 -9.37 -4.46
C GLY A 25 -1.22 -10.27 -5.69
N ASN A 26 -1.21 -11.59 -5.50
CA ASN A 26 -1.20 -12.55 -6.60
C ASN A 26 -2.49 -12.46 -7.42
N TRP A 27 -3.65 -12.44 -6.78
CA TRP A 27 -4.93 -12.33 -7.49
C TRP A 27 -5.02 -11.04 -8.31
N ILE A 28 -4.64 -9.89 -7.74
CA ILE A 28 -4.57 -8.62 -8.46
C ILE A 28 -3.60 -8.72 -9.64
N SER A 29 -2.40 -9.26 -9.42
CA SER A 29 -1.38 -9.38 -10.48
C SER A 29 -1.84 -10.29 -11.62
N GLN A 30 -2.54 -11.39 -11.32
CA GLN A 30 -3.11 -12.28 -12.35
C GLN A 30 -4.22 -11.59 -13.15
N ALA A 31 -5.11 -10.85 -12.48
CA ALA A 31 -6.16 -10.09 -13.17
C ALA A 31 -5.57 -9.06 -14.14
N GLN A 32 -4.47 -8.40 -13.77
CA GLN A 32 -3.78 -7.41 -14.60
C GLN A 32 -3.22 -7.98 -15.91
N LEU A 33 -2.94 -9.28 -16.00
CA LEU A 33 -2.40 -9.89 -17.23
C LEU A 33 -3.35 -9.81 -18.43
N ILE A 34 -4.64 -9.54 -18.18
CA ILE A 34 -5.69 -9.39 -19.21
C ILE A 34 -5.61 -8.01 -19.88
N ASP A 35 -5.07 -6.99 -19.22
CA ASP A 35 -4.89 -5.66 -19.78
C ASP A 35 -3.45 -5.51 -20.33
N PRO A 36 -3.26 -5.24 -21.64
CA PRO A 36 -1.93 -5.16 -22.24
C PRO A 36 -1.00 -4.12 -21.59
N LEU A 37 -1.53 -2.98 -21.15
CA LEU A 37 -0.75 -1.91 -20.55
C LEU A 37 -0.31 -2.27 -19.12
N LEU A 38 -1.23 -2.81 -18.32
CA LEU A 38 -0.88 -3.30 -16.98
C LEU A 38 0.06 -4.52 -17.05
N LYS A 39 -0.09 -5.36 -18.07
CA LYS A 39 0.85 -6.46 -18.33
C LYS A 39 2.24 -5.95 -18.69
N GLN A 40 2.36 -4.91 -19.51
CA GLN A 40 3.66 -4.31 -19.84
C GLN A 40 4.35 -3.74 -18.61
N THR A 41 3.63 -2.92 -17.83
CA THR A 41 4.14 -2.31 -16.59
C THR A 41 4.46 -3.34 -15.49
N HIS A 42 4.02 -4.60 -15.64
CA HIS A 42 4.45 -5.68 -14.75
C HIS A 42 5.95 -5.99 -14.88
N TYR A 43 6.53 -5.84 -16.07
CA TYR A 43 7.95 -6.12 -16.34
C TYR A 43 8.84 -4.90 -16.13
N ASP A 44 8.27 -3.71 -16.11
CA ASP A 44 8.99 -2.46 -15.88
C ASP A 44 9.41 -2.31 -14.41
N LYS A 45 10.59 -1.73 -14.19
CA LYS A 45 11.11 -1.41 -12.85
C LYS A 45 10.57 -0.07 -12.31
N THR A 46 9.39 0.34 -12.75
CA THR A 46 8.77 1.63 -12.40
C THR A 46 7.79 1.48 -11.23
N TYR A 47 7.42 2.61 -10.62
CA TYR A 47 6.37 2.62 -9.61
C TYR A 47 5.01 2.41 -10.27
N LYS A 48 4.29 1.37 -9.86
CA LYS A 48 2.93 1.09 -10.36
C LYS A 48 1.85 2.03 -9.78
N HIS A 49 2.21 2.88 -8.82
CA HIS A 49 1.33 3.87 -8.21
C HIS A 49 -0.01 3.35 -7.67
N PHE A 50 -0.03 2.13 -7.14
CA PHE A 50 -1.17 1.60 -6.39
C PHE A 50 -0.70 0.79 -5.18
N VAL A 51 -1.57 0.71 -4.17
CA VAL A 51 -1.40 -0.07 -2.94
C VAL A 51 -2.74 -0.67 -2.54
N PHE A 52 -2.73 -1.77 -1.78
CA PHE A 52 -3.96 -2.39 -1.29
C PHE A 52 -3.89 -2.76 0.19
N SER A 53 -5.05 -2.80 0.84
CA SER A 53 -5.19 -3.21 2.23
C SER A 53 -5.24 -4.73 2.38
N ASN A 54 -5.12 -5.20 3.62
CA ASN A 54 -5.57 -6.55 3.95
C ASN A 54 -7.11 -6.64 3.94
N LEU A 55 -7.65 -7.84 4.18
CA LEU A 55 -9.08 -8.03 4.41
C LEU A 55 -9.56 -7.34 5.69
N TYR A 56 -10.82 -6.91 5.69
CA TYR A 56 -11.51 -6.32 6.82
C TYR A 56 -12.93 -6.91 6.93
N PRO A 57 -13.45 -7.15 8.16
CA PRO A 57 -12.77 -6.99 9.45
C PRO A 57 -11.68 -8.04 9.68
N THR A 58 -10.65 -7.70 10.47
CA THR A 58 -9.69 -8.69 10.97
C THR A 58 -10.37 -9.54 12.04
N GLU A 59 -10.30 -10.85 11.88
CA GLU A 59 -10.87 -11.82 12.83
C GLU A 59 -10.10 -11.78 14.16
N LYS A 60 -10.81 -12.06 15.27
CA LYS A 60 -10.25 -11.95 16.63
C LYS A 60 -9.09 -12.91 16.88
N ASP A 61 -9.15 -14.11 16.28
CA ASP A 61 -8.11 -15.13 16.31
C ASP A 61 -7.01 -14.89 15.26
N GLY A 62 -7.14 -13.83 14.44
CA GLY A 62 -6.23 -13.51 13.36
C GLY A 62 -6.34 -14.44 12.15
N ILE A 63 -7.34 -15.32 12.08
CA ILE A 63 -7.57 -16.26 10.97
C ILE A 63 -8.84 -15.85 10.23
N TYR A 64 -8.68 -15.37 8.99
CA TYR A 64 -9.83 -15.17 8.13
C TYR A 64 -10.47 -16.52 7.80
N GLN A 65 -11.80 -16.56 7.87
CA GLN A 65 -12.61 -17.76 7.75
C GLN A 65 -13.17 -17.95 6.34
N GLN A 66 -13.00 -19.15 5.78
CA GLN A 66 -13.64 -19.59 4.54
C GLN A 66 -15.17 -19.47 4.61
N GLY A 67 -15.79 -19.15 3.47
CA GLY A 67 -17.22 -18.98 3.33
C GLY A 67 -17.75 -17.63 3.85
N ARG A 68 -16.90 -16.80 4.46
CA ARG A 68 -17.27 -15.46 4.91
C ARG A 68 -16.92 -14.40 3.88
N VAL A 69 -17.65 -13.29 3.96
CA VAL A 69 -17.45 -12.11 3.13
C VAL A 69 -16.54 -11.11 3.85
N TYR A 70 -15.55 -10.59 3.13
CA TYR A 70 -14.64 -9.55 3.60
C TYR A 70 -14.55 -8.41 2.60
N VAL A 71 -14.04 -7.28 3.07
CA VAL A 71 -13.74 -6.11 2.24
C VAL A 71 -12.24 -5.89 2.20
N LEU A 72 -11.68 -5.60 1.03
CA LEU A 72 -10.37 -5.02 0.88
C LEU A 72 -10.45 -3.76 0.03
N THR A 73 -9.44 -2.90 0.15
CA THR A 73 -9.39 -1.62 -0.55
C THR A 73 -8.14 -1.54 -1.39
N ILE A 74 -8.25 -1.18 -2.66
CA ILE A 74 -7.13 -0.79 -3.53
C ILE A 74 -7.18 0.73 -3.66
N ARG A 75 -6.03 1.39 -3.55
CA ARG A 75 -5.90 2.82 -3.84
C ARG A 75 -4.87 3.03 -4.94
N SER A 76 -5.04 4.11 -5.69
CA SER A 76 -4.05 4.55 -6.67
C SER A 76 -3.94 6.06 -6.68
N SER A 77 -2.73 6.55 -6.96
CA SER A 77 -2.50 7.96 -7.30
C SER A 77 -2.91 8.28 -8.75
N VAL A 78 -3.21 7.26 -9.57
CA VAL A 78 -3.53 7.38 -11.01
C VAL A 78 -4.90 6.75 -11.28
N GLU A 79 -5.84 7.54 -11.81
CA GLU A 79 -7.21 7.08 -12.03
C GLU A 79 -7.31 5.94 -13.04
N ASP A 80 -6.59 6.08 -14.15
CA ASP A 80 -6.57 5.09 -15.24
C ASP A 80 -6.05 3.73 -14.73
N THR A 81 -4.99 3.74 -13.91
CA THR A 81 -4.48 2.51 -13.28
C THR A 81 -5.55 1.82 -12.44
N LEU A 82 -6.25 2.55 -11.57
CA LEU A 82 -7.30 1.95 -10.74
C LEU A 82 -8.48 1.46 -11.58
N THR A 83 -8.88 2.23 -12.58
CA THR A 83 -10.00 1.91 -13.47
C THR A 83 -9.72 0.64 -14.28
N ARG A 84 -8.50 0.47 -14.80
CA ARG A 84 -8.07 -0.76 -15.47
C ARG A 84 -8.04 -1.94 -14.51
N ILE A 85 -7.49 -1.78 -13.30
CA ILE A 85 -7.51 -2.84 -12.27
C ILE A 85 -8.94 -3.27 -11.97
N HIS A 86 -9.87 -2.31 -11.81
CA HIS A 86 -11.28 -2.57 -11.58
C HIS A 86 -11.89 -3.40 -12.72
N GLN A 87 -11.65 -3.04 -13.98
CA GLN A 87 -12.13 -3.79 -15.14
C GLN A 87 -11.53 -5.20 -15.22
N CYS A 88 -10.22 -5.34 -14.95
CA CYS A 88 -9.53 -6.63 -14.88
C CYS A 88 -10.14 -7.56 -13.82
N LEU A 89 -10.39 -7.06 -12.61
CA LEU A 89 -10.99 -7.85 -11.52
C LEU A 89 -12.42 -8.29 -11.84
N LYS A 90 -13.21 -7.46 -12.53
CA LYS A 90 -14.55 -7.86 -13.01
C LYS A 90 -14.52 -9.01 -14.01
N LYS A 91 -13.43 -9.15 -14.78
CA LYS A 91 -13.20 -10.28 -15.70
C LYS A 91 -12.58 -11.49 -14.98
N CYS A 92 -11.70 -11.24 -14.01
CA CYS A 92 -11.03 -12.25 -13.18
C CYS A 92 -11.74 -12.40 -11.82
N ARG A 93 -13.03 -12.81 -11.87
CA ARG A 93 -13.88 -12.87 -10.68
C ARG A 93 -13.47 -13.95 -9.68
N GLU A 94 -12.76 -14.96 -10.13
CA GLU A 94 -12.41 -16.14 -9.34
C GLU A 94 -10.90 -16.28 -9.19
N SER A 95 -10.48 -16.79 -8.04
CA SER A 95 -9.15 -17.31 -7.77
C SER A 95 -9.24 -18.47 -6.78
N ASP A 96 -8.10 -19.04 -6.41
CA ASP A 96 -7.99 -20.05 -5.36
C ASP A 96 -8.49 -19.56 -3.99
N TYR A 97 -8.36 -18.26 -3.72
CA TYR A 97 -8.67 -17.67 -2.42
C TYR A 97 -9.93 -16.83 -2.43
N PHE A 98 -10.29 -16.22 -3.55
CA PHE A 98 -11.32 -15.18 -3.58
C PHE A 98 -12.32 -15.43 -4.70
N GLN A 99 -13.58 -15.17 -4.38
CA GLN A 99 -14.64 -14.91 -5.36
C GLN A 99 -15.07 -13.45 -5.21
N LEU A 100 -15.07 -12.73 -6.32
CA LEU A 100 -15.50 -11.34 -6.38
C LEU A 100 -17.02 -11.23 -6.28
N VAL A 101 -17.48 -10.53 -5.23
CA VAL A 101 -18.91 -10.26 -4.99
C VAL A 101 -19.29 -8.89 -5.55
N ALA A 102 -18.58 -7.83 -5.17
CA ALA A 102 -18.89 -6.47 -5.58
C ALA A 102 -17.65 -5.56 -5.59
N CYS A 103 -17.71 -4.49 -6.38
CA CYS A 103 -16.70 -3.45 -6.46
C CYS A 103 -17.36 -2.07 -6.44
N GLU A 104 -16.75 -1.11 -5.75
CA GLU A 104 -17.17 0.29 -5.75
C GLU A 104 -15.95 1.21 -5.85
N GLN A 105 -15.92 2.06 -6.88
CA GLN A 105 -14.86 3.03 -7.10
C GLN A 105 -15.30 4.43 -6.66
N ARG A 106 -14.42 5.16 -5.99
CA ARG A 106 -14.65 6.53 -5.52
C ARG A 106 -13.38 7.37 -5.61
N THR A 107 -13.54 8.66 -5.85
CA THR A 107 -12.46 9.65 -5.72
C THR A 107 -12.41 10.17 -4.28
N ARG A 108 -11.21 10.32 -3.73
CA ARG A 108 -10.97 10.83 -2.37
C ARG A 108 -10.11 12.08 -2.41
N GLN A 109 -10.65 13.16 -1.89
CA GLN A 109 -9.91 14.35 -1.53
C GLN A 109 -9.79 14.38 0.00
N LEU A 110 -8.57 14.55 0.49
CA LEU A 110 -8.30 14.72 1.91
C LEU A 110 -8.06 16.20 2.16
N GLY A 111 -8.40 16.64 3.37
CA GLY A 111 -7.93 17.93 3.88
C GLY A 111 -6.42 17.88 4.19
N HIS A 112 -5.96 18.84 4.98
CA HIS A 112 -4.57 18.94 5.40
C HIS A 112 -4.18 17.74 6.28
N ILE A 113 -3.26 16.90 5.81
CA ILE A 113 -2.85 15.66 6.47
C ILE A 113 -1.88 15.99 7.60
N THR A 114 -2.23 15.63 8.83
CA THR A 114 -1.38 15.82 10.01
C THR A 114 -0.64 14.53 10.37
N GLU A 115 -1.24 13.37 10.10
CA GLU A 115 -0.68 12.08 10.48
C GLU A 115 -0.94 11.00 9.42
N LEU A 116 0.00 10.07 9.26
CA LEU A 116 -0.16 8.85 8.48
C LEU A 116 0.09 7.62 9.37
N LEU A 117 -0.85 6.68 9.37
CA LEU A 117 -0.76 5.43 10.13
C LEU A 117 -0.79 4.24 9.17
N THR A 118 0.26 3.41 9.20
CA THR A 118 0.29 2.21 8.35
C THR A 118 -0.63 1.13 8.92
N ILE A 119 -1.55 0.64 8.10
CA ILE A 119 -2.44 -0.49 8.44
C ILE A 119 -1.77 -1.82 8.10
N THR A 120 -1.13 -1.89 6.94
CA THR A 120 -0.23 -2.99 6.58
C THR A 120 1.22 -2.57 6.87
N PRO A 121 2.11 -3.50 7.26
CA PRO A 121 3.49 -3.14 7.58
C PRO A 121 4.19 -2.43 6.42
N ALA A 122 4.94 -1.37 6.73
CA ALA A 122 5.86 -0.74 5.79
C ALA A 122 7.15 -1.56 5.72
N ILE A 123 7.56 -1.91 4.50
CA ILE A 123 8.81 -2.64 4.24
C ILE A 123 9.85 -1.63 3.79
N VAL A 124 10.98 -1.58 4.49
CA VAL A 124 12.13 -0.74 4.16
C VAL A 124 13.37 -1.64 4.12
N THR A 125 14.07 -1.62 3.00
CA THR A 125 15.30 -2.37 2.78
C THR A 125 16.49 -1.43 2.78
N ILE A 126 17.51 -1.76 3.57
CA ILE A 126 18.78 -1.01 3.67
C ILE A 126 19.90 -2.01 3.47
N ASP A 127 20.77 -1.77 2.49
CA ASP A 127 21.91 -2.65 2.19
C ASP A 127 21.53 -4.13 2.10
N GLN A 128 20.43 -4.41 1.38
CA GLN A 128 19.86 -5.75 1.16
C GLN A 128 19.32 -6.47 2.40
N ARG A 129 19.23 -5.80 3.54
CA ARG A 129 18.62 -6.30 4.78
C ARG A 129 17.41 -5.45 5.19
N PRO A 130 16.40 -6.04 5.84
CA PRO A 130 15.27 -5.27 6.35
C PRO A 130 15.72 -4.32 7.45
N TRP A 131 15.16 -3.11 7.50
CA TRP A 131 15.30 -2.23 8.66
C TRP A 131 14.49 -2.80 9.84
N VAL A 132 15.10 -2.85 11.02
CA VAL A 132 14.47 -3.30 12.27
C VAL A 132 14.50 -2.19 13.34
N PRO A 133 13.63 -2.21 14.36
CA PRO A 133 13.52 -1.15 15.36
C PRO A 133 14.83 -0.75 16.06
N GLU A 134 15.80 -1.65 16.12
CA GLU A 134 17.12 -1.42 16.72
C GLU A 134 18.10 -0.67 15.79
N ASP A 135 17.78 -0.54 14.50
CA ASP A 135 18.57 0.22 13.53
C ASP A 135 18.36 1.75 13.69
N ASN A 136 19.20 2.54 13.02
CA ASN A 136 19.14 4.01 13.07
C ASN A 136 17.80 4.56 12.52
N ILE A 137 17.09 5.34 13.35
CA ILE A 137 15.79 5.95 13.04
C ILE A 137 15.86 7.07 12.00
N GLU A 138 16.91 7.89 12.00
CA GLU A 138 17.12 8.95 11.01
C GLU A 138 17.29 8.36 9.62
N LEU A 139 17.97 7.22 9.54
CA LEU A 139 18.12 6.49 8.30
C LEU A 139 16.77 5.97 7.78
N LEU A 140 15.89 5.50 8.67
CA LEU A 140 14.52 5.14 8.30
C LEU A 140 13.76 6.35 7.74
N ILE A 141 13.76 7.48 8.45
CA ILE A 141 13.09 8.72 8.01
C ILE A 141 13.59 9.14 6.62
N LYS A 142 14.91 9.16 6.41
CA LYS A 142 15.52 9.47 5.11
C LYS A 142 15.05 8.51 4.02
N ARG A 143 15.01 7.20 4.28
CA ARG A 143 14.56 6.21 3.30
C ARG A 143 13.08 6.35 2.95
N LEU A 144 12.23 6.64 3.93
CA LEU A 144 10.81 6.89 3.71
C LEU A 144 10.58 8.15 2.86
N HIS A 145 11.28 9.24 3.19
CA HIS A 145 11.20 10.49 2.43
C HIS A 145 11.67 10.33 0.99
N VAL A 146 12.86 9.76 0.77
CA VAL A 146 13.38 9.50 -0.58
C VAL A 146 12.43 8.59 -1.39
N ASN A 147 11.79 7.62 -0.76
CA ASN A 147 10.81 6.77 -1.45
C ASN A 147 9.55 7.55 -1.86
N ALA A 148 9.00 8.39 -0.97
CA ALA A 148 7.83 9.21 -1.25
C ALA A 148 8.13 10.25 -2.34
N GLU A 149 9.28 10.92 -2.27
CA GLU A 149 9.77 11.87 -3.27
C GLU A 149 9.94 11.21 -4.64
N LYS A 150 10.57 10.02 -4.70
CA LYS A 150 10.73 9.29 -5.97
C LYS A 150 9.40 8.94 -6.62
N LYS A 151 8.40 8.55 -5.82
CA LYS A 151 7.03 8.32 -6.31
C LYS A 151 6.35 9.61 -6.76
N PHE A 152 6.56 10.71 -6.04
CA PHE A 152 6.04 12.00 -6.45
C PHE A 152 6.66 12.46 -7.77
N LYS A 153 7.99 12.37 -7.91
CA LYS A 153 8.70 12.73 -9.14
C LYS A 153 8.33 11.84 -10.33
N SER A 154 8.03 10.56 -10.13
CA SER A 154 7.55 9.71 -11.22
C SER A 154 6.13 10.04 -11.68
N LEU A 155 5.31 10.65 -10.82
CA LEU A 155 3.98 11.18 -11.19
C LEU A 155 4.06 12.58 -11.80
N TYR A 156 5.02 13.40 -11.35
CA TYR A 156 5.19 14.79 -11.74
C TYR A 156 6.66 15.06 -12.13
N PRO A 157 7.12 14.61 -13.31
CA PRO A 157 8.54 14.67 -13.70
C PRO A 157 9.13 16.08 -13.72
N ASP A 158 8.32 17.08 -14.08
CA ASP A 158 8.72 18.49 -14.20
C ASP A 158 8.61 19.25 -12.87
N SER A 159 8.15 18.59 -11.80
CA SER A 159 8.07 19.22 -10.48
C SER A 159 9.46 19.42 -9.87
N GLN A 160 9.65 20.58 -9.24
CA GLN A 160 10.85 20.85 -8.47
C GLN A 160 10.85 20.00 -7.20
N VAL A 161 11.93 19.23 -7.02
CA VAL A 161 12.25 18.62 -5.73
C VAL A 161 12.79 19.72 -4.84
N LEU A 162 12.16 19.93 -3.69
CA LEU A 162 12.67 20.86 -2.69
C LEU A 162 13.71 20.13 -1.85
N GLU A 163 14.97 20.54 -1.99
CA GLU A 163 16.00 20.13 -1.05
C GLU A 163 15.68 20.70 0.33
N GLY A 164 15.63 19.85 1.35
CA GLY A 164 15.25 20.31 2.68
C GLY A 164 14.96 19.18 3.66
N GLN A 165 14.18 19.52 4.68
CA GLN A 165 13.78 18.60 5.73
C GLN A 165 12.90 17.46 5.18
N PRO A 166 12.99 16.23 5.74
CA PRO A 166 12.07 15.16 5.42
C PRO A 166 10.62 15.59 5.63
N PHE A 167 9.69 15.05 4.84
CA PHE A 167 8.25 15.32 5.02
C PHE A 167 7.65 14.83 6.36
N ILE A 168 8.45 14.06 7.10
CA ILE A 168 8.12 13.44 8.36
C ILE A 168 8.74 14.31 9.46
N GLN A 169 7.88 14.97 10.22
CA GLN A 169 8.27 15.75 11.41
C GLN A 169 8.63 14.83 12.58
N GLY A 170 7.95 13.69 12.69
CA GLY A 170 8.17 12.71 13.75
C GLY A 170 7.66 11.32 13.35
N ILE A 171 8.22 10.29 13.96
CA ILE A 171 7.87 8.90 13.67
C ILE A 171 7.81 8.07 14.96
N THR A 172 6.79 7.24 15.07
CA THR A 172 6.65 6.20 16.11
C THR A 172 6.57 4.83 15.45
N ILE A 173 7.22 3.84 16.06
CA ILE A 173 7.15 2.43 15.66
C ILE A 173 6.15 1.74 16.59
N GLU A 174 5.03 1.30 16.04
CA GLU A 174 3.89 0.80 16.81
C GLU A 174 4.04 -0.66 17.26
N ASN A 175 4.90 -1.42 16.58
CA ASN A 175 5.12 -2.84 16.86
C ASN A 175 6.42 -3.07 17.61
N ARG A 176 6.40 -3.93 18.64
CA ARG A 176 7.61 -4.32 19.39
C ARG A 176 8.59 -5.16 18.59
N LYS A 177 8.09 -5.99 17.66
CA LYS A 177 8.89 -6.86 16.80
C LYS A 177 8.42 -6.72 15.36
N PRO A 178 9.30 -6.72 14.34
CA PRO A 178 8.90 -6.66 12.94
C PRO A 178 7.87 -7.72 12.57
N LEU A 179 6.89 -7.34 11.76
CA LEU A 179 5.89 -8.25 11.22
C LEU A 179 6.45 -8.96 10.00
N ALA A 180 6.38 -10.28 9.99
CA ALA A 180 6.85 -11.11 8.88
C ALA A 180 5.73 -11.38 7.87
N ILE A 181 5.89 -10.87 6.65
CA ILE A 181 5.00 -11.11 5.52
C ILE A 181 5.60 -12.23 4.66
N ALA A 182 4.82 -13.28 4.42
CA ALA A 182 5.24 -14.38 3.56
C ALA A 182 5.20 -13.98 2.08
N TYR A 183 6.30 -14.17 1.36
CA TYR A 183 6.37 -13.88 -0.07
C TYR A 183 7.39 -14.78 -0.78
N LYS A 184 6.94 -15.53 -1.80
CA LYS A 184 7.78 -16.43 -2.63
C LYS A 184 8.72 -17.35 -1.80
N GLY A 185 8.16 -18.00 -0.78
CA GLY A 185 8.92 -18.91 0.09
C GLY A 185 9.89 -18.24 1.08
N ARG A 186 9.88 -16.90 1.16
CA ARG A 186 10.70 -16.12 2.10
C ARG A 186 9.82 -15.25 2.99
N LYS A 187 10.40 -14.70 4.06
CA LYS A 187 9.74 -13.72 4.93
C LYS A 187 10.36 -12.34 4.67
N LEU A 188 9.52 -11.37 4.35
CA LEU A 188 9.90 -9.96 4.33
C LEU A 188 9.45 -9.32 5.64
N LEU A 189 10.33 -8.59 6.29
CA LEU A 189 10.02 -7.90 7.54
C LEU A 189 9.57 -6.47 7.26
N GLY A 190 8.56 -6.03 7.99
CA GLY A 190 8.09 -4.65 7.98
C GLY A 190 7.60 -4.21 9.34
N ASN A 191 7.45 -2.90 9.52
CA ASN A 191 7.02 -2.30 10.78
C ASN A 191 5.73 -1.50 10.56
N LYS A 192 4.91 -1.44 11.60
CA LYS A 192 3.80 -0.50 11.69
C LYS A 192 4.35 0.85 12.15
N LEU A 193 4.11 1.87 11.36
CA LEU A 193 4.62 3.21 11.56
C LEU A 193 3.47 4.19 11.74
N HIS A 194 3.68 5.14 12.63
CA HIS A 194 2.85 6.32 12.80
C HIS A 194 3.72 7.55 12.53
N LEU A 195 3.39 8.29 11.49
CA LEU A 195 4.13 9.46 11.01
C LEU A 195 3.37 10.73 11.35
N PHE A 196 4.06 11.72 11.87
CA PHE A 196 3.61 13.11 11.96
C PHE A 196 4.17 13.86 10.74
N ILE A 197 3.30 14.56 10.01
CA ILE A 197 3.60 15.15 8.71
C ILE A 197 3.81 16.64 8.86
N HIS A 198 4.85 17.18 8.22
CA HIS A 198 5.06 18.62 8.18
C HIS A 198 3.92 19.35 7.41
N GLU A 199 3.63 20.57 7.84
CA GLU A 199 2.52 21.37 7.30
C GLU A 199 2.82 21.99 5.93
N ASP A 200 4.08 22.03 5.51
CA ASP A 200 4.46 22.67 4.25
C ASP A 200 3.83 21.97 3.02
N GLU A 201 3.64 22.74 1.96
CA GLU A 201 2.95 22.28 0.75
C GLU A 201 3.61 21.04 0.12
N TYR A 202 4.94 20.93 0.18
CA TYR A 202 5.67 19.82 -0.41
C TYR A 202 5.44 18.53 0.39
N SER A 203 5.50 18.62 1.72
CA SER A 203 5.17 17.51 2.62
C SER A 203 3.74 17.01 2.42
N GLN A 204 2.78 17.93 2.22
CA GLN A 204 1.40 17.58 1.92
C GLN A 204 1.24 16.87 0.56
N LYS A 205 2.01 17.28 -0.45
CA LYS A 205 2.07 16.58 -1.75
C LYS A 205 2.60 15.16 -1.59
N LEU A 206 3.70 14.98 -0.87
CA LEU A 206 4.28 13.65 -0.62
C LEU A 206 3.33 12.75 0.18
N ALA A 207 2.68 13.27 1.22
CA ALA A 207 1.70 12.53 2.01
C ALA A 207 0.49 12.09 1.16
N ASN A 208 0.00 12.95 0.27
CA ASN A 208 -1.05 12.59 -0.69
C ASN A 208 -0.62 11.46 -1.64
N VAL A 209 0.63 11.50 -2.13
CA VAL A 209 1.18 10.40 -2.95
C VAL A 209 1.23 9.10 -2.17
N VAL A 210 1.67 9.13 -0.91
CA VAL A 210 1.68 7.94 -0.03
C VAL A 210 0.29 7.32 0.13
N MET A 211 -0.78 8.14 0.23
CA MET A 211 -2.15 7.64 0.35
C MET A 211 -2.62 6.83 -0.87
N GLY A 212 -2.16 7.17 -2.07
CA GLY A 212 -2.49 6.45 -3.31
C GLY A 212 -1.49 5.37 -3.71
N SER A 213 -0.20 5.56 -3.41
CA SER A 213 0.91 4.71 -3.88
C SER A 213 1.54 3.84 -2.79
N GLY A 214 1.07 3.95 -1.55
CA GLY A 214 1.61 3.28 -0.38
C GLY A 214 2.90 3.92 0.14
N LEU A 215 3.19 3.72 1.41
CA LEU A 215 4.45 4.10 2.05
C LEU A 215 5.54 3.08 1.75
N ALA A 216 6.78 3.53 1.53
CA ALA A 216 7.95 2.67 1.35
C ALA A 216 7.83 1.67 0.18
N GLU A 217 8.26 0.43 0.36
CA GLU A 217 8.43 -0.55 -0.72
C GLU A 217 7.28 -1.56 -0.80
N LYS A 218 7.16 -2.21 -1.96
CA LYS A 218 6.29 -3.39 -2.20
C LYS A 218 4.76 -3.16 -2.06
N GLY A 219 4.30 -1.91 -2.15
CA GLY A 219 2.87 -1.59 -2.09
C GLY A 219 2.00 -2.30 -3.14
N SER A 220 2.45 -2.40 -4.39
CA SER A 220 1.66 -2.98 -5.48
C SER A 220 1.65 -4.51 -5.52
N ILE A 221 2.61 -5.16 -4.85
CA ILE A 221 2.77 -6.63 -4.88
C ILE A 221 2.36 -7.29 -3.55
N LEU A 222 2.48 -6.58 -2.43
CA LEU A 222 2.19 -7.09 -1.10
C LEU A 222 1.26 -6.17 -0.29
N GLY A 223 0.77 -5.07 -0.87
CA GLY A 223 -0.06 -4.13 -0.15
C GLY A 223 0.68 -3.43 0.99
N ALA A 224 2.02 -3.54 1.04
CA ALA A 224 2.84 -3.00 2.12
C ALA A 224 2.75 -1.46 2.17
N GLY A 225 2.73 -0.91 3.39
CA GLY A 225 2.63 0.52 3.62
C GLY A 225 1.29 1.15 3.22
N PHE A 226 0.19 0.40 3.21
CA PHE A 226 -1.15 0.97 3.07
C PHE A 226 -1.48 1.81 4.30
N CYS A 227 -1.80 3.09 4.12
CA CYS A 227 -1.98 4.04 5.23
C CYS A 227 -3.42 4.50 5.42
N LEU A 228 -3.76 4.89 6.65
CA LEU A 228 -4.83 5.84 6.93
C LEU A 228 -4.22 7.22 7.23
N ALA A 229 -4.98 8.27 6.94
CA ALA A 229 -4.59 9.63 7.25
C ALA A 229 -5.51 10.20 8.33
N LYS A 230 -4.93 10.93 9.29
CA LYS A 230 -5.68 11.97 10.01
C LYS A 230 -5.45 13.30 9.31
N TYR A 231 -6.51 14.08 9.17
CA TYR A 231 -6.47 15.34 8.46
C TYR A 231 -7.43 16.35 9.11
N LEU A 232 -7.12 17.63 8.98
CA LEU A 232 -7.99 18.72 9.39
C LEU A 232 -9.25 18.70 8.51
N LYS A 233 -10.42 18.76 9.15
CA LYS A 233 -11.71 18.77 8.46
C LYS A 233 -11.93 20.06 7.70
#